data_AF-A0A928Z4N5-F1
#
_entry.id   AF-A0A928Z4N5-F1
#
_cell.length_a   1.000
_cell.length_b   1.000
_cell.length_c   1.000
_cell.angle_alpha   90.00
_cell.angle_beta   90.00
_cell.angle_gamma   90.00
#
_symmetry.space_group_name_H-M   'P 1'
#
loop_
_entity.id
_entity.type
_entity.pdbx_description
1 polymer ?
#
loop_
_entity_poly.entity_id
_entity_poly.type
_entity_poly.pdbx_seq_one_letter_code
_entity_poly.pdbx_strand_id
1 'polypeptide(L)'
;MLGTENFTLHDLPSGQVITSGEFAEFETAYSIFQQTQKHRDNVHAELMNATKPIIFVEGDYDIRYIHRAAHLLGYEDLLSSFVLKDGDGSGNLDKVWKYYNNPMSQTLLPNAVVLLYDCDVKKPNKTEDKISRYTVPLIEENPIKVGIENLFPSETIQRLESEEPQYIDFQAPSSRRERGVEVEIPESRSVNKSEKSNMCNWLCTHGERSDFTGFEPIFEMLQRFVSP
;
A
#
# COMPACT_ATOMS: atom_id res chain seq x y z
N MET A 1 -34.43 -49.88 -13.77
CA MET A 1 -33.36 -50.89 -13.93
C MET A 1 -32.68 -50.60 -15.26
N LEU A 2 -31.48 -50.03 -15.23
CA LEU A 2 -30.61 -49.90 -16.39
C LEU A 2 -29.69 -51.13 -16.41
N GLY A 3 -29.63 -51.80 -17.55
CA GLY A 3 -29.00 -53.11 -17.71
C GLY A 3 -27.50 -53.09 -17.48
N THR A 4 -27.04 -54.14 -16.80
CA THR A 4 -25.64 -54.54 -16.65
C THR A 4 -25.09 -55.03 -17.99
N GLU A 5 -24.61 -54.12 -18.85
CA GLU A 5 -23.69 -54.48 -19.92
C GLU A 5 -22.27 -54.05 -19.55
N ASN A 6 -21.34 -54.99 -19.69
CA ASN A 6 -19.98 -54.98 -19.18
C ASN A 6 -19.11 -53.89 -19.84
N PHE A 7 -19.02 -52.70 -19.23
CA PHE A 7 -18.00 -51.73 -19.59
C PHE A 7 -16.66 -52.13 -18.93
N THR A 8 -15.66 -52.48 -19.74
CA THR A 8 -14.28 -52.66 -19.29
C THR A 8 -13.48 -51.38 -19.53
N LEU A 9 -13.01 -50.75 -18.45
CA LEU A 9 -12.08 -49.63 -18.54
C LEU A 9 -10.66 -50.18 -18.79
N HIS A 10 -9.92 -49.55 -19.68
CA HIS A 10 -8.54 -49.91 -19.99
C HIS A 10 -7.61 -48.71 -19.77
N ASP A 11 -6.46 -48.94 -19.13
CA ASP A 11 -5.38 -47.96 -19.02
C ASP A 11 -4.60 -47.85 -20.34
N LEU A 12 -4.39 -46.64 -20.86
CA LEU A 12 -3.62 -46.39 -22.08
C LEU A 12 -2.36 -45.59 -21.73
N PRO A 13 -1.30 -46.30 -21.30
CA PRO A 13 -0.30 -46.87 -22.22
C PRO A 13 -0.07 -48.39 -22.10
N SER A 14 -0.65 -49.04 -21.08
CA SER A 14 -0.32 -50.42 -20.66
C SER A 14 -1.29 -51.50 -21.17
N GLY A 15 -2.53 -51.12 -21.52
CA GLY A 15 -3.57 -52.01 -22.04
C GLY A 15 -4.27 -52.88 -20.98
N GLN A 16 -3.96 -52.71 -19.69
CA GLN A 16 -4.56 -53.48 -18.61
C GLN A 16 -6.00 -53.06 -18.31
N VAL A 17 -6.85 -54.02 -17.95
CA VAL A 17 -8.25 -53.81 -17.53
C VAL A 17 -8.22 -53.21 -16.12
N ILE A 18 -8.69 -51.98 -15.97
CA ILE A 18 -8.89 -51.33 -14.68
C ILE A 18 -10.23 -51.80 -14.13
N THR A 19 -10.21 -52.45 -12.98
CA THR A 19 -11.45 -52.82 -12.27
C THR A 19 -12.12 -51.59 -11.67
N SER A 20 -13.44 -51.63 -11.46
CA SER A 20 -14.18 -50.50 -10.88
C SER A 20 -13.67 -50.07 -9.49
N GLY A 21 -13.04 -50.99 -8.75
CA GLY A 21 -12.40 -50.71 -7.46
C GLY A 21 -11.09 -49.93 -7.61
N GLU A 22 -10.22 -50.32 -8.54
CA GLU A 22 -8.93 -49.63 -8.81
C GLU A 22 -9.14 -48.20 -9.32
N PHE A 23 -10.20 -47.97 -10.10
CA PHE A 23 -10.57 -46.62 -10.56
C PHE A 23 -11.08 -45.73 -9.41
N ALA A 24 -11.90 -46.29 -8.52
CA ALA A 24 -12.38 -45.56 -7.34
C ALA A 24 -11.25 -45.21 -6.37
N GLU A 25 -10.28 -46.12 -6.20
CA GLU A 25 -9.06 -45.87 -5.43
C GLU A 25 -8.17 -44.79 -6.08
N PHE A 26 -8.07 -44.78 -7.41
CA PHE A 26 -7.33 -43.75 -8.14
C PHE A 26 -7.97 -42.37 -8.03
N GLU A 27 -9.29 -42.23 -8.21
CA GLU A 27 -9.97 -40.95 -7.98
C GLU A 27 -9.82 -40.45 -6.54
N THR A 28 -9.87 -41.37 -5.59
CA THR A 28 -9.64 -41.07 -4.17
C THR A 28 -8.20 -40.58 -3.94
N ALA A 29 -7.20 -41.28 -4.46
CA ALA A 29 -5.80 -40.90 -4.36
C ALA A 29 -5.51 -39.56 -5.07
N TYR A 30 -6.10 -39.34 -6.24
CA TYR A 30 -5.95 -38.11 -7.03
C TYR A 30 -6.61 -36.91 -6.35
N SER A 31 -7.80 -37.07 -5.79
CA SER A 31 -8.47 -36.02 -5.02
C SER A 31 -7.73 -35.68 -3.72
N ILE A 32 -7.18 -36.67 -3.01
CA ILE A 32 -6.30 -36.46 -1.85
C ILE A 32 -5.02 -35.70 -2.28
N PHE A 33 -4.42 -36.05 -3.41
CA PHE A 33 -3.24 -35.35 -3.93
C PHE A 33 -3.55 -33.89 -4.31
N GLN A 34 -4.66 -33.63 -5.01
CA GLN A 34 -5.11 -32.28 -5.33
C GLN A 34 -5.42 -31.45 -4.08
N GLN A 35 -6.08 -32.04 -3.09
CA GLN A 35 -6.33 -31.39 -1.80
C GLN A 35 -5.02 -31.09 -1.05
N THR A 36 -4.05 -32.00 -1.12
CA THR A 36 -2.72 -31.80 -0.52
C THR A 36 -1.94 -30.68 -1.23
N GLN A 37 -1.98 -30.62 -2.57
CA GLN A 37 -1.38 -29.53 -3.34
C GLN A 37 -2.03 -28.18 -3.01
N LYS A 38 -3.36 -28.10 -3.08
CA LYS A 38 -4.10 -26.89 -2.71
C LYS A 38 -3.84 -26.47 -1.26
N HIS A 39 -3.73 -27.42 -0.35
CA HIS A 39 -3.36 -27.16 1.04
C HIS A 39 -1.93 -26.63 1.15
N ARG A 40 -0.96 -27.20 0.43
CA ARG A 40 0.42 -26.69 0.38
C ARG A 40 0.50 -25.29 -0.22
N ASP A 41 -0.23 -25.03 -1.31
CA ASP A 41 -0.29 -23.71 -1.93
C ASP A 41 -0.91 -22.68 -0.98
N ASN A 42 -1.99 -23.05 -0.28
CA ASN A 42 -2.62 -22.19 0.73
C ASN A 42 -1.68 -21.92 1.90
N VAL A 43 -1.03 -22.94 2.46
CA VAL A 43 -0.04 -22.80 3.54
C VAL A 43 1.13 -21.94 3.07
N HIS A 44 1.58 -22.11 1.83
CA HIS A 44 2.68 -21.34 1.27
C HIS A 44 2.29 -19.87 1.04
N ALA A 45 1.07 -19.61 0.56
CA ALA A 45 0.52 -18.26 0.40
C ALA A 45 0.31 -17.57 1.76
N GLU A 46 -0.17 -18.30 2.77
CA GLU A 46 -0.26 -17.81 4.16
C GLU A 46 1.12 -17.51 4.73
N LEU A 47 2.12 -18.37 4.50
CA LEU A 47 3.50 -18.14 4.94
C LEU A 47 4.10 -16.90 4.26
N MET A 48 3.92 -16.79 2.94
CA MET A 48 4.39 -15.65 2.15
C MET A 48 3.75 -14.35 2.65
N ASN A 49 2.43 -14.32 2.85
CA ASN A 49 1.74 -13.17 3.44
C ASN A 49 2.19 -12.88 4.87
N ALA A 50 2.43 -13.90 5.68
CA ALA A 50 2.92 -13.75 7.05
C ALA A 50 4.35 -13.19 7.10
N THR A 51 5.12 -13.30 6.02
CA THR A 51 6.51 -12.77 5.93
C THR A 51 6.62 -11.41 5.23
N LYS A 52 5.55 -10.87 4.66
CA LYS A 52 5.59 -9.59 3.95
C LYS A 52 6.00 -8.45 4.88
N PRO A 53 6.89 -7.53 4.43
CA PRO A 53 7.13 -6.29 5.14
C PRO A 53 5.84 -5.48 5.29
N ILE A 54 5.70 -4.79 6.41
CA ILE A 54 4.53 -3.96 6.72
C ILE A 54 4.91 -2.49 6.54
N ILE A 55 4.08 -1.73 5.83
CA ILE A 55 4.20 -0.28 5.71
C ILE A 55 3.06 0.35 6.50
N PHE A 56 3.39 1.09 7.56
CA PHE A 56 2.44 1.95 8.26
C PHE A 56 2.50 3.35 7.66
N VAL A 57 1.36 3.86 7.23
CA VAL A 57 1.17 5.24 6.75
C VAL A 57 0.35 6.03 7.77
N GLU A 58 0.22 7.35 7.62
CA GLU A 58 -0.48 8.17 8.62
C GLU A 58 -2.00 8.01 8.56
N GLY A 59 -2.57 7.81 7.38
CA GLY A 59 -4.02 7.64 7.23
C GLY A 59 -4.47 6.71 6.11
N ASP A 60 -5.76 6.43 6.09
CA ASP A 60 -6.41 5.60 5.07
C ASP A 60 -6.31 6.21 3.65
N TYR A 61 -6.37 7.54 3.52
CA TYR A 61 -6.23 8.21 2.23
C TYR A 61 -4.85 7.96 1.60
N ASP A 62 -3.79 7.92 2.40
CA ASP A 62 -2.43 7.65 1.94
C ASP A 62 -2.34 6.27 1.29
N ILE A 63 -2.96 5.26 1.93
CA ILE A 63 -3.04 3.89 1.39
C ILE A 63 -3.67 3.91 0.01
N ARG A 64 -4.78 4.63 -0.13
CA ARG A 64 -5.53 4.70 -1.39
C ARG A 64 -4.75 5.41 -2.48
N TYR A 65 -4.09 6.52 -2.16
CA TYR A 65 -3.22 7.22 -3.09
C TYR A 65 -2.03 6.35 -3.52
N ILE A 66 -1.38 5.65 -2.60
CA ILE A 66 -0.25 4.76 -2.90
C ILE A 66 -0.71 3.60 -3.81
N HIS A 67 -1.86 2.99 -3.54
CA HIS A 67 -2.41 1.96 -4.43
C HIS A 67 -2.71 2.51 -5.83
N ARG A 68 -3.34 3.70 -5.91
CA ARG A 68 -3.63 4.33 -7.20
C ARG A 68 -2.35 4.69 -7.95
N ALA A 69 -1.37 5.26 -7.27
CA ALA A 69 -0.06 5.58 -7.82
C ALA A 69 0.63 4.32 -8.35
N ALA A 70 0.63 3.23 -7.58
CA ALA A 70 1.23 1.96 -8.00
C ALA A 70 0.60 1.45 -9.28
N HIS A 71 -0.73 1.49 -9.39
CA HIS A 71 -1.46 1.12 -10.60
C HIS A 71 -1.07 1.97 -11.80
N LEU A 72 -1.08 3.30 -11.68
CA LEU A 72 -0.82 4.20 -12.80
C LEU A 72 0.66 4.24 -13.23
N LEU A 73 1.57 4.06 -12.28
CA LEU A 73 3.02 4.14 -12.53
C LEU A 73 3.62 2.78 -12.93
N GLY A 74 2.96 1.67 -12.62
CA GLY A 74 3.41 0.30 -12.93
C GLY A 74 4.20 -0.36 -11.80
N TYR A 75 3.88 -0.03 -10.53
CA TYR A 75 4.50 -0.61 -9.33
C TYR A 75 3.58 -1.57 -8.56
N GLU A 76 2.52 -2.09 -9.18
CA GLU A 76 1.56 -2.99 -8.52
C GLU A 76 2.22 -4.27 -8.00
N ASP A 77 3.07 -4.90 -8.81
CA ASP A 77 3.80 -6.11 -8.42
C ASP A 77 4.73 -5.86 -7.23
N LEU A 78 5.44 -4.72 -7.25
CA LEU A 78 6.27 -4.28 -6.14
C LEU A 78 5.41 -4.10 -4.88
N LEU A 79 4.34 -3.32 -4.96
CA LEU A 79 3.47 -3.01 -3.83
C LEU A 79 2.80 -4.27 -3.26
N SER A 80 2.50 -5.26 -4.11
CA SER A 80 1.89 -6.54 -3.70
C SER A 80 2.77 -7.35 -2.74
N SER A 81 4.08 -7.07 -2.70
CA SER A 81 5.04 -7.69 -1.79
C SER A 81 4.99 -7.10 -0.37
N PHE A 82 4.20 -6.05 -0.16
CA PHE A 82 4.04 -5.36 1.13
C PHE A 82 2.61 -5.47 1.64
N VAL A 83 2.45 -5.24 2.94
CA VAL A 83 1.14 -5.02 3.58
C VAL A 83 1.07 -3.57 4.04
N LEU A 84 0.17 -2.78 3.46
CA LEU A 84 -0.09 -1.41 3.90
C LEU A 84 -1.09 -1.42 5.04
N LYS A 85 -0.83 -0.60 6.06
CA LYS A 85 -1.70 -0.42 7.22
C LYS A 85 -1.83 1.04 7.59
N ASP A 86 -3.03 1.39 8.00
CA ASP A 86 -3.31 2.69 8.60
C ASP A 86 -2.67 2.73 9.99
N GLY A 87 -1.87 3.77 10.23
CA GLY A 87 -1.22 4.02 11.50
C GLY A 87 -2.01 4.93 12.43
N ASP A 88 -3.15 5.50 12.01
CA ASP A 88 -3.99 6.41 12.80
C ASP A 88 -3.17 7.63 13.29
N GLY A 89 -2.45 8.25 12.35
CA GLY A 89 -1.65 9.47 12.48
C GLY A 89 -0.20 9.30 12.94
N SER A 90 0.65 10.27 12.60
CA SER A 90 2.08 10.31 12.98
C SER A 90 2.38 10.08 14.47
N GLY A 91 1.48 10.47 15.36
CA GLY A 91 1.64 10.25 16.81
C GLY A 91 1.67 8.77 17.20
N ASN A 92 0.95 7.91 16.47
CA ASN A 92 0.97 6.47 16.68
C ASN A 92 2.17 5.82 16.01
N LEU A 93 2.58 6.26 14.81
CA LEU A 93 3.83 5.85 14.17
C LEU A 93 5.02 6.13 15.11
N ASP A 94 5.02 7.27 15.81
CA ASP A 94 6.04 7.60 16.81
C ASP A 94 6.08 6.62 17.98
N LYS A 95 4.93 6.08 18.41
CA LYS A 95 4.88 5.04 19.46
C LYS A 95 5.47 3.73 18.94
N VAL A 96 5.12 3.33 17.71
CA VAL A 96 5.67 2.14 17.06
C VAL A 96 7.19 2.27 16.94
N TRP A 97 7.69 3.41 16.45
CA TRP A 97 9.12 3.69 16.38
C TRP A 97 9.79 3.58 17.74
N LYS A 98 9.26 4.24 18.78
CA LYS A 98 9.85 4.19 20.13
C LYS A 98 9.88 2.78 20.71
N TYR A 99 8.83 1.99 20.50
CA TYR A 99 8.74 0.64 21.03
C TYR A 99 9.73 -0.30 20.35
N TYR A 100 9.84 -0.26 19.02
CA TYR A 100 10.68 -1.19 18.27
C TYR A 100 12.08 -0.68 17.95
N ASN A 101 12.42 0.59 18.19
CA ASN A 101 13.77 1.12 18.03
C ASN A 101 14.68 0.80 19.24
N ASN A 102 14.45 -0.31 19.94
CA ASN A 102 15.37 -0.83 20.95
C ASN A 102 15.78 -2.27 20.60
N PRO A 103 17.02 -2.70 20.88
CA PRO A 103 17.52 -4.00 20.43
C PRO A 103 16.70 -5.20 20.94
N MET A 104 16.11 -5.10 22.13
CA MET A 104 15.32 -6.19 22.72
C MET A 104 13.98 -6.38 22.01
N SER A 105 13.39 -5.30 21.48
CA SER A 105 12.08 -5.33 20.82
C SER A 105 12.22 -5.58 19.31
N GLN A 106 13.38 -5.28 18.71
CA GLN A 106 13.67 -5.59 17.30
C GLN A 106 13.63 -7.09 17.01
N THR A 107 14.11 -7.92 17.94
CA THR A 107 14.07 -9.39 17.79
C THR A 107 12.65 -9.95 17.80
N LEU A 108 11.67 -9.19 18.29
CA LEU A 108 10.25 -9.55 18.30
C LEU A 108 9.55 -9.22 16.98
N LEU A 109 10.18 -8.45 16.09
CA LEU A 109 9.61 -8.16 14.78
C LEU A 109 9.79 -9.39 13.87
N PRO A 110 8.69 -10.04 13.44
CA PRO A 110 8.80 -11.14 12.50
C PRO A 110 9.32 -10.66 11.15
N ASN A 111 8.83 -9.50 10.69
CA ASN A 111 9.10 -8.93 9.37
C ASN A 111 9.67 -7.53 9.47
N ALA A 112 10.20 -7.02 8.35
CA ALA A 112 10.56 -5.62 8.23
C ALA A 112 9.33 -4.72 8.38
N VAL A 113 9.48 -3.62 9.10
CA VAL A 113 8.45 -2.60 9.34
C VAL A 113 8.96 -1.28 8.81
N VAL A 114 8.17 -0.64 7.96
CA VAL A 114 8.42 0.69 7.40
C VAL A 114 7.37 1.63 7.95
N LEU A 115 7.79 2.73 8.55
CA LEU A 115 6.93 3.83 8.98
C LEU A 115 7.09 4.97 7.97
N LEU A 116 6.04 5.27 7.23
CA LEU A 116 6.01 6.33 6.23
C LEU A 116 5.25 7.53 6.79
N TYR A 117 5.95 8.64 6.93
CA TYR A 117 5.43 9.89 7.47
C TYR A 117 5.22 10.92 6.36
N ASP A 118 4.31 11.85 6.60
CA ASP A 118 4.04 13.00 5.74
C ASP A 118 5.19 14.02 5.73
N CYS A 119 5.25 14.86 4.69
CA CYS A 119 6.36 15.79 4.47
C CYS A 119 6.50 16.86 5.57
N ASP A 120 5.43 17.17 6.30
CA ASP A 120 5.41 18.15 7.39
C ASP A 120 6.00 17.59 8.69
N VAL A 121 6.15 16.27 8.78
CA VAL A 121 6.81 15.61 9.89
C VAL A 121 8.32 15.67 9.64
N LYS A 122 8.99 16.68 10.21
CA LYS A 122 10.45 16.95 10.08
C LYS A 122 11.34 15.89 10.76
N LYS A 123 11.16 14.61 10.42
CA LYS A 123 11.91 13.47 10.94
C LYS A 123 12.91 13.00 9.88
N PRO A 124 14.17 12.77 10.25
CA PRO A 124 15.14 12.19 9.32
C PRO A 124 14.81 10.72 9.05
N ASN A 125 15.06 10.32 7.81
CA ASN A 125 15.02 8.92 7.39
C ASN A 125 16.05 8.13 8.21
N LYS A 126 15.63 6.97 8.73
CA LYS A 126 16.47 6.16 9.59
C LYS A 126 16.05 4.70 9.53
N THR A 127 17.02 3.80 9.45
CA THR A 127 16.82 2.35 9.48
C THR A 127 17.61 1.74 10.62
N GLU A 128 16.96 0.88 11.40
CA GLU A 128 17.48 0.20 12.57
C GLU A 128 17.04 -1.27 12.49
N ASP A 129 17.93 -2.13 11.99
CA ASP A 129 17.64 -3.55 11.72
C ASP A 129 16.34 -3.74 10.91
N LYS A 130 15.31 -4.34 11.51
CA LYS A 130 14.02 -4.60 10.87
C LYS A 130 13.04 -3.43 10.89
N ILE A 131 13.33 -2.30 11.54
CA ILE A 131 12.44 -1.14 11.53
C ILE A 131 13.06 0.05 10.82
N SER A 132 12.32 0.64 9.89
CA SER A 132 12.72 1.84 9.17
C SER A 132 11.66 2.93 9.30
N ARG A 133 12.12 4.17 9.32
CA ARG A 133 11.28 5.36 9.19
C ARG A 133 11.72 6.15 7.96
N TYR A 134 10.74 6.54 7.16
CA TYR A 134 10.90 7.45 6.04
C TYR A 134 9.87 8.57 6.11
N THR A 135 10.29 9.74 5.65
CA THR A 135 9.42 10.90 5.44
C THR A 135 9.31 11.10 3.94
N VAL A 136 8.10 11.26 3.42
CA VAL A 136 7.90 11.58 2.00
C VAL A 136 8.59 12.91 1.67
N PRO A 137 9.15 13.06 0.45
CA PRO A 137 9.86 14.28 0.10
C PRO A 137 8.93 15.49 0.11
N LEU A 138 9.44 16.62 0.60
CA LEU A 138 8.76 17.90 0.49
C LEU A 138 9.06 18.52 -0.87
N ILE A 139 8.01 18.79 -1.65
CA ILE A 139 8.07 19.58 -2.88
C ILE A 139 7.87 21.05 -2.52
N GLU A 140 8.97 21.81 -2.52
CA GLU A 140 9.04 23.21 -2.06
C GLU A 140 8.30 24.19 -2.98
N GLU A 141 8.03 23.82 -4.22
CA GLU A 141 7.27 24.62 -5.17
C GLU A 141 5.76 24.33 -5.11
N ASN A 142 5.34 23.25 -4.44
CA ASN A 142 3.94 22.84 -4.42
C ASN A 142 3.07 23.79 -3.57
N PRO A 143 1.89 24.23 -4.04
CA PRO A 143 0.97 25.03 -3.22
C PRO A 143 0.53 24.36 -1.91
N ILE A 144 0.38 23.04 -1.88
CA ILE A 144 0.03 22.27 -0.68
C ILE A 144 1.31 21.87 0.04
N LYS A 145 1.47 22.25 1.32
CA LYS A 145 2.72 22.09 2.09
C LYS A 145 2.70 21.00 3.18
N VAL A 146 1.58 20.30 3.32
CA VAL A 146 1.30 19.39 4.44
C VAL A 146 0.65 18.14 3.88
N GLY A 147 0.93 16.99 4.52
CA GLY A 147 0.37 15.72 4.13
C GLY A 147 1.02 15.10 2.89
N ILE A 148 0.70 13.85 2.62
CA ILE A 148 1.08 13.17 1.37
C ILE A 148 0.57 13.89 0.12
N GLU A 149 -0.43 14.77 0.26
CA GLU A 149 -0.99 15.53 -0.86
C GLU A 149 -0.01 16.55 -1.46
N ASN A 150 1.09 16.87 -0.74
CA ASN A 150 2.24 17.60 -1.28
C ASN A 150 2.94 16.87 -2.46
N LEU A 151 2.67 15.58 -2.69
CA LEU A 151 3.21 14.83 -3.81
C LEU A 151 2.44 15.03 -5.13
N PHE A 152 1.24 15.62 -5.09
CA PHE A 152 0.48 15.94 -6.31
C PHE A 152 1.05 17.18 -6.99
N PRO A 153 1.43 17.15 -8.29
CA PRO A 153 1.96 18.31 -8.99
C PRO A 153 1.08 19.55 -8.89
N SER A 154 1.69 20.73 -8.99
CA SER A 154 0.97 22.02 -8.93
C SER A 154 -0.14 22.11 -9.97
N GLU A 155 0.06 21.52 -11.15
CA GLU A 155 -0.94 21.43 -12.23
C GLU A 155 -2.17 20.62 -11.79
N THR A 156 -1.96 19.53 -11.05
CA THR A 156 -3.05 18.73 -10.48
C THR A 156 -3.84 19.53 -9.45
N ILE A 157 -3.16 20.27 -8.57
CA ILE A 157 -3.82 21.13 -7.59
C ILE A 157 -4.62 22.25 -8.27
N GLN A 158 -4.05 22.91 -9.28
CA GLN A 158 -4.76 23.94 -10.04
C GLN A 158 -5.99 23.40 -10.75
N ARG A 159 -5.91 22.17 -11.30
CA ARG A 159 -7.07 21.51 -11.90
C ARG A 159 -8.15 21.23 -10.87
N LEU A 160 -7.80 20.73 -9.68
CA LEU A 160 -8.74 20.54 -8.58
C LEU A 160 -9.40 21.86 -8.15
N GLU A 161 -8.63 22.95 -8.02
CA GLU A 161 -9.16 24.28 -7.70
C GLU A 161 -10.16 24.78 -8.77
N SER A 162 -9.93 24.45 -10.04
CA SER A 162 -10.80 24.86 -11.15
C SER A 162 -12.06 24.02 -11.27
N GLU A 163 -11.96 22.70 -11.08
CA GLU A 163 -13.07 21.77 -11.33
C GLU A 163 -13.89 21.50 -10.06
N GLU A 164 -13.23 21.41 -8.91
CA GLU A 164 -13.81 21.03 -7.61
C GLU A 164 -13.27 21.96 -6.50
N PRO A 165 -13.56 23.27 -6.55
CA PRO A 165 -12.96 24.28 -5.68
C PRO A 165 -13.16 24.01 -4.18
N GLN A 166 -14.21 23.28 -3.79
CA GLN A 166 -14.47 22.92 -2.40
C GLN A 166 -13.36 22.05 -1.77
N TYR A 167 -12.53 21.37 -2.58
CA TYR A 167 -11.46 20.51 -2.06
C TYR A 167 -10.27 21.30 -1.52
N ILE A 168 -10.07 22.53 -1.98
CA ILE A 168 -8.89 23.33 -1.65
C ILE A 168 -9.32 24.64 -0.99
N ASP A 169 -8.92 24.80 0.28
CA ASP A 169 -9.05 26.07 0.98
C ASP A 169 -7.94 27.03 0.52
N PHE A 170 -8.34 28.23 0.10
CA PHE A 170 -7.43 29.31 -0.28
C PHE A 170 -7.46 30.44 0.75
N GLN A 171 -6.28 30.80 1.25
CA GLN A 171 -6.08 31.99 2.08
C GLN A 171 -5.36 33.06 1.28
N ALA A 172 -6.05 34.18 1.03
CA ALA A 172 -5.46 35.36 0.43
C ALA A 172 -4.37 35.98 1.33
N PRO A 173 -3.36 36.66 0.74
CA PRO A 173 -2.32 37.32 1.52
C PRO A 173 -2.95 38.41 2.39
N SER A 174 -2.49 38.52 3.63
CA SER A 174 -3.01 39.49 4.60
C SER A 174 -1.92 39.87 5.60
N SER A 175 -2.07 41.00 6.29
CA SER A 175 -1.18 41.36 7.40
C SER A 175 -1.94 41.28 8.73
N ARG A 176 -1.22 40.97 9.80
CA ARG A 176 -1.72 41.06 11.18
C ARG A 176 -0.71 41.74 12.07
N ARG A 177 -1.17 42.33 13.16
CA ARG A 177 -0.30 42.95 14.16
C ARG A 177 -0.04 42.00 15.32
N GLU A 178 1.22 41.59 15.50
CA GLU A 178 1.65 40.81 16.66
C GLU A 178 2.60 41.65 17.53
N ARG A 179 2.18 41.93 18.76
CA ARG A 179 2.97 42.72 19.73
C ARG A 179 3.47 44.07 19.16
N GLY A 180 2.63 44.71 18.34
CA GLY A 180 2.91 46.00 17.72
C GLY A 180 3.63 45.93 16.37
N VAL A 181 4.18 44.77 16.00
CA VAL A 181 4.88 44.52 14.73
C VAL A 181 3.87 44.04 13.69
N GLU A 182 3.92 44.60 12.49
CA GLU A 182 3.15 44.10 11.35
C GLU A 182 3.81 42.84 10.81
N VAL A 183 3.04 41.75 10.74
CA VAL A 183 3.46 40.43 10.29
C VAL A 183 2.63 40.11 9.05
N GLU A 184 3.32 39.99 7.92
CA GLU A 184 2.74 39.52 6.66
C GLU A 184 2.44 38.01 6.75
N ILE A 185 1.23 37.64 6.39
CA ILE A 185 0.78 36.27 6.20
C ILE A 185 0.73 36.04 4.68
N PRO A 186 1.61 35.19 4.12
CA PRO A 186 1.61 34.92 2.70
C PRO A 186 0.33 34.20 2.29
N GLU A 187 0.05 34.20 0.98
CA GLU A 187 -1.00 33.34 0.46
C GLU A 187 -0.69 31.86 0.75
N SER A 188 -1.73 31.07 1.00
CA SER A 188 -1.56 29.64 1.21
C SER A 188 -2.75 28.85 0.71
N ARG A 189 -2.47 27.60 0.33
CA ARG A 189 -3.47 26.61 -0.08
C ARG A 189 -3.35 25.39 0.82
N SER A 190 -4.48 24.81 1.17
CA SER A 190 -4.53 23.57 1.93
C SER A 190 -5.71 22.72 1.50
N VAL A 191 -5.57 21.41 1.57
CA VAL A 191 -6.70 20.50 1.35
C VAL A 191 -7.72 20.72 2.48
N ASN A 192 -8.97 20.96 2.10
CA ASN A 192 -10.05 21.14 3.06
C ASN A 192 -10.26 19.84 3.85
N LYS A 193 -10.20 19.93 5.18
CA LYS A 193 -10.25 18.76 6.08
C LYS A 193 -11.52 17.93 5.93
N SER A 194 -12.66 18.56 5.70
CA SER A 194 -13.95 17.89 5.53
C SER A 194 -14.10 17.25 4.15
N GLU A 195 -13.29 17.69 3.18
CA GLU A 195 -13.35 17.22 1.79
C GLU A 195 -12.20 16.27 1.41
N LYS A 196 -11.26 15.97 2.32
CA LYS A 196 -10.14 15.04 2.07
C LYS A 196 -10.60 13.70 1.47
N SER A 197 -11.69 13.13 1.99
CA SER A 197 -12.28 11.89 1.45
C SER A 197 -12.75 12.05 0.01
N ASN A 198 -13.46 13.14 -0.28
CA ASN A 198 -14.01 13.42 -1.61
C ASN A 198 -12.90 13.69 -2.62
N MET A 199 -11.91 14.49 -2.25
CA MET A 199 -10.72 14.72 -3.07
C MET A 199 -9.97 13.41 -3.35
N CYS A 200 -9.79 12.56 -2.34
CA CYS A 200 -9.15 11.25 -2.51
C CYS A 200 -9.93 10.35 -3.48
N ASN A 201 -11.25 10.26 -3.30
CA ASN A 201 -12.13 9.52 -4.22
C ASN A 201 -12.00 10.04 -5.66
N TRP A 202 -12.01 11.36 -5.82
CA TRP A 202 -11.96 12.01 -7.12
C TRP A 202 -10.63 11.74 -7.81
N LEU A 203 -9.49 11.95 -7.14
CA LEU A 203 -8.16 11.68 -7.69
C LEU A 203 -7.93 10.20 -7.98
N CYS A 204 -8.46 9.31 -7.14
CA CYS A 204 -8.40 7.87 -7.39
C CYS A 204 -9.22 7.43 -8.61
N THR A 205 -10.24 8.20 -8.99
CA THR A 205 -11.14 7.89 -10.10
C THR A 205 -10.66 8.54 -11.40
N HIS A 206 -10.35 9.84 -11.36
CA HIS A 206 -10.07 10.67 -12.53
C HIS A 206 -8.59 10.97 -12.74
N GLY A 207 -7.75 10.75 -11.72
CA GLY A 207 -6.32 11.04 -11.82
C GLY A 207 -5.62 10.13 -12.83
N GLU A 208 -4.69 10.73 -13.55
CA GLU A 208 -3.89 10.13 -14.60
C GLU A 208 -2.44 9.94 -14.13
N ARG A 209 -1.63 9.25 -14.94
CA ARG A 209 -0.23 8.94 -14.59
C ARG A 209 0.57 10.18 -14.21
N SER A 210 0.40 11.29 -14.90
CA SER A 210 1.11 12.56 -14.63
C SER A 210 0.86 13.07 -13.21
N ASP A 211 -0.36 12.91 -12.69
CA ASP A 211 -0.77 13.43 -11.39
C ASP A 211 -0.09 12.70 -10.22
N PHE A 212 0.33 11.46 -10.44
CA PHE A 212 0.93 10.63 -9.39
C PHE A 212 2.45 10.52 -9.51
N THR A 213 3.10 11.23 -10.43
CA THR A 213 4.56 11.17 -10.63
C THR A 213 5.36 11.47 -9.35
N GLY A 214 4.89 12.39 -8.51
CA GLY A 214 5.53 12.69 -7.22
C GLY A 214 5.54 11.53 -6.20
N PHE A 215 4.80 10.45 -6.45
CA PHE A 215 4.79 9.24 -5.61
C PHE A 215 5.92 8.26 -5.94
N GLU A 216 6.63 8.42 -7.08
CA GLU A 216 7.75 7.56 -7.48
C GLU A 216 8.81 7.35 -6.36
N PRO A 217 9.22 8.38 -5.60
CA PRO A 217 10.20 8.22 -4.52
C PRO A 217 9.78 7.23 -3.42
N ILE A 218 8.47 7.03 -3.19
CA ILE A 218 7.97 6.01 -2.26
C ILE A 218 8.32 4.63 -2.79
N PHE A 219 8.07 4.36 -4.07
CA PHE A 219 8.34 3.06 -4.68
C PHE A 219 9.83 2.77 -4.82
N GLU A 220 10.64 3.77 -5.19
CA GLU A 220 12.10 3.66 -5.20
C GLU A 220 12.64 3.27 -3.82
N MET A 221 12.09 3.84 -2.76
CA MET A 221 12.43 3.47 -1.38
C MET A 221 12.02 2.01 -1.08
N LEU A 222 10.82 1.59 -1.48
CA LEU A 222 10.32 0.23 -1.23
C LEU A 222 11.13 -0.84 -1.94
N GLN A 223 11.69 -0.58 -3.12
CA GLN A 223 12.54 -1.53 -3.85
C GLN A 223 13.73 -2.04 -3.01
N ARG A 224 14.20 -1.24 -2.04
CA ARG A 224 15.30 -1.58 -1.13
C ARG A 224 14.96 -2.70 -0.14
N PHE A 225 13.69 -3.04 0.02
CA PHE A 225 13.22 -4.06 0.97
C PHE A 225 12.90 -5.41 0.32
N VAL A 226 12.83 -5.45 -1.01
CA VAL A 226 12.53 -6.67 -1.79
C VAL A 226 13.67 -7.09 -2.71
N SER A 227 14.67 -6.24 -2.92
CA SER A 227 15.87 -6.59 -3.69
C SER A 227 16.92 -7.22 -2.76
N PRO A 228 17.50 -8.38 -3.13
CA PRO A 228 18.53 -9.07 -2.34
C PRO A 228 19.87 -8.33 -2.28
#